data_AF-A0A7M3UQ73-F1
#
_entry.id   AF-A0A7M3UQ73-F1
#
_cell.length_a   1.000
_cell.length_b   1.000
_cell.length_c   1.000
_cell.angle_alpha   90.00
_cell.angle_beta   90.00
_cell.angle_gamma   90.00
#
_symmetry.space_group_name_H-M   'P 1'
#
loop_
_entity.id
_entity.type
_entity.pdbx_description
1 polymer ?
#
loop_
_entity_poly.entity_id
_entity_poly.type
_entity_poly.pdbx_seq_one_letter_code
_entity_poly.pdbx_strand_id
1 'polypeptide(L)'
;CYHIEPVVGEENQYIAYVAYPLDLFEEGSVTNMFTSIVGNVFGFKALRALRLEDLRIPPTYSKTFLGPPHGIQVERDKLNKYGRPFLG
;
A
#
# COMPACT_ATOMS: atom_id res chain seq x y z
N CYS A 1 0.41 6.70 -16.16
CA CYS A 1 -0.04 7.85 -15.37
C CYS A 1 -1.32 8.37 -16.02
N TYR A 2 -2.44 8.40 -15.31
CA TYR A 2 -3.73 8.80 -15.89
C TYR A 2 -4.25 10.15 -15.36
N HIS A 3 -3.70 10.63 -14.23
CA HIS A 3 -4.07 11.91 -13.65
C HIS A 3 -2.87 12.48 -12.89
N ILE A 4 -2.68 13.80 -12.95
CA ILE A 4 -1.65 14.53 -12.20
C ILE A 4 -2.31 15.79 -11.67
N GLU A 5 -2.21 16.04 -10.37
CA GLU A 5 -2.70 17.27 -9.75
C GLU A 5 -1.59 17.96 -8.96
N PRO A 6 -1.54 19.29 -8.95
CA PRO A 6 -0.63 20.04 -8.10
C PRO A 6 -1.06 19.94 -6.63
N VAL A 7 -0.10 19.88 -5.72
CA VAL A 7 -0.39 19.94 -4.28
C VAL A 7 -0.73 21.38 -3.90
N VAL A 8 -1.89 21.60 -3.29
CA VAL A 8 -2.32 22.94 -2.86
C VAL A 8 -1.33 23.48 -1.82
N GLY A 9 -0.73 24.64 -2.10
CA GLY A 9 0.23 25.30 -1.21
C GLY A 9 1.70 24.99 -1.48
N GLU A 10 2.01 24.13 -2.45
CA GLU A 10 3.38 23.75 -2.81
C GLU A 10 3.65 24.05 -4.30
N GLU A 11 4.72 24.80 -4.60
CA GLU A 11 4.98 25.27 -5.97
C GLU A 11 5.60 24.20 -6.91
N ASN A 12 6.17 23.13 -6.35
CA ASN A 12 6.91 22.11 -7.10
C ASN A 12 6.54 20.67 -6.70
N GLN A 13 5.36 20.48 -6.11
CA GLN A 13 4.87 19.16 -5.71
C GLN A 13 3.61 18.78 -6.47
N TYR A 14 3.53 17.50 -6.82
CA TYR A 14 2.45 16.94 -7.63
C TYR A 14 2.06 15.56 -7.10
N ILE A 15 0.77 15.27 -7.11
CA ILE A 15 0.23 13.93 -6.89
C ILE A 15 0.00 13.30 -8.26
N ALA A 16 0.73 12.23 -8.56
CA ALA A 16 0.59 11.48 -9.81
C ALA A 16 -0.15 10.17 -9.55
N TYR A 17 -1.25 9.96 -10.26
CA TYR A 17 -2.02 8.73 -10.19
C TYR A 17 -1.59 7.77 -11.30
N VAL A 18 -1.11 6.61 -10.87
CA VAL A 18 -0.61 5.56 -11.76
C VAL A 18 -1.46 4.30 -11.59
N ALA A 19 -1.88 3.72 -12.71
CA ALA A 19 -2.57 2.44 -12.74
C ALA A 19 -1.62 1.36 -13.26
N TYR A 20 -1.53 0.25 -12.54
CA TYR A 20 -0.76 -0.93 -12.93
C TYR A 20 -1.73 -2.09 -13.18
N PRO A 21 -1.62 -2.81 -14.31
CA PRO A 21 -2.42 -4.02 -14.54
C PRO A 21 -2.06 -5.11 -13.54
N LEU A 22 -3.04 -5.95 -13.18
CA LEU A 22 -2.90 -7.00 -12.17
C LEU A 22 -1.86 -8.05 -12.56
N ASP A 23 -1.74 -8.34 -13.86
CA ASP A 23 -0.85 -9.37 -14.41
C ASP A 23 0.65 -9.08 -14.19
N LEU A 24 1.00 -7.85 -13.76
CA LEU A 24 2.37 -7.50 -13.38
C LEU A 24 2.74 -7.99 -11.98
N PHE A 25 1.76 -8.37 -11.18
CA PHE A 25 1.95 -8.74 -9.79
C PHE A 25 1.84 -10.24 -9.60
N GLU A 26 2.84 -10.80 -8.93
CA GLU A 26 2.82 -12.19 -8.50
C GLU A 26 1.83 -12.37 -7.34
N GLU A 27 0.94 -13.36 -7.47
CA GLU A 27 -0.07 -13.68 -6.46
C GLU A 27 0.59 -13.99 -5.10
N GLY A 28 0.09 -13.37 -4.04
CA GLY A 28 0.57 -13.61 -2.67
C GLY A 28 1.96 -13.00 -2.36
N SER A 29 2.54 -12.21 -3.27
CA SER A 29 3.90 -11.67 -3.11
C SER A 29 3.89 -10.15 -2.87
N VAL A 30 3.90 -9.75 -1.59
CA VAL A 30 4.07 -8.33 -1.21
C VAL A 30 5.41 -7.80 -1.73
N THR A 31 6.46 -8.62 -1.68
CA THR A 31 7.79 -8.27 -2.17
C THR A 31 7.77 -7.92 -3.66
N ASN A 32 7.15 -8.76 -4.49
CA ASN A 32 7.05 -8.50 -5.93
C ASN A 32 6.34 -7.16 -6.21
N MET A 33 5.21 -6.92 -5.54
CA MET A 33 4.45 -5.67 -5.67
C MET A 33 5.31 -4.44 -5.33
N PHE A 34 6.03 -4.46 -4.21
CA PHE A 34 6.92 -3.34 -3.85
C PHE A 34 8.08 -3.20 -4.84
N THR A 35 8.72 -4.29 -5.27
CA THR A 35 9.82 -4.19 -6.24
C THR A 35 9.36 -3.58 -7.58
N SER A 36 8.15 -3.90 -8.03
CA SER A 36 7.58 -3.36 -9.27
C SER A 36 7.19 -1.89 -9.17
N ILE A 37 6.70 -1.43 -8.01
CA ILE A 37 6.21 -0.06 -7.82
C ILE A 37 7.34 0.88 -7.38
N VAL A 38 8.14 0.49 -6.39
CA VAL A 38 9.13 1.38 -5.77
C VAL A 38 10.57 1.09 -6.17
N GLY A 39 10.85 -0.04 -6.83
CA GLY A 39 12.22 -0.53 -7.02
C GLY A 39 13.18 0.44 -7.70
N ASN A 40 12.78 1.02 -8.83
CA ASN A 40 13.68 1.87 -9.65
C ASN A 40 13.28 3.34 -9.72
N VAL A 41 12.04 3.69 -9.36
CA VAL A 41 11.49 5.04 -9.60
C VAL A 41 11.98 6.07 -8.59
N PHE A 42 12.38 5.67 -7.38
CA PHE A 42 12.89 6.58 -6.34
C PHE A 42 14.33 7.06 -6.62
N GLY A 43 15.08 6.37 -7.47
CA GLY A 43 16.46 6.72 -7.83
C GLY A 43 16.60 7.56 -9.11
N PHE A 44 15.49 8.01 -9.70
CA PHE A 44 15.53 8.77 -10.95
C PHE A 44 16.17 10.15 -10.75
N LYS A 45 17.29 10.41 -11.45
CA LYS A 45 18.00 11.70 -11.41
C LYS A 45 17.13 12.90 -11.82
N ALA A 46 16.05 12.66 -12.56
CA ALA A 46 15.10 13.68 -12.98
C ALA A 46 14.11 14.10 -11.87
N LEU A 47 14.01 13.32 -10.79
CA LEU A 47 13.13 13.59 -9.65
C LEU A 47 13.97 14.05 -8.46
N ARG A 48 13.56 15.15 -7.82
CA ARG A 48 14.21 15.63 -6.59
C ARG A 48 13.83 14.80 -5.37
N ALA A 49 12.56 14.41 -5.31
CA ALA A 49 11.99 13.56 -4.29
C ALA A 49 10.78 12.84 -4.88
N LEU A 50 10.50 11.63 -4.39
CA LEU A 50 9.30 10.88 -4.69
C LEU A 50 8.81 10.26 -3.39
N ARG A 51 7.50 10.27 -3.15
CA ARG A 51 6.86 9.60 -2.03
C ARG A 51 5.66 8.84 -2.56
N LEU A 52 5.53 7.59 -2.13
CA LEU A 52 4.33 6.80 -2.36
C LEU A 52 3.36 7.11 -1.22
N GLU A 53 2.27 7.82 -1.52
CA GLU A 53 1.28 8.24 -0.53
C GLU A 53 0.27 7.13 -0.19
N ASP A 54 -0.32 6.51 -1.22
CA ASP A 54 -1.35 5.48 -1.05
C ASP A 54 -1.31 4.46 -2.19
N LEU A 55 -1.81 3.26 -1.91
CA LEU A 55 -1.97 2.17 -2.86
C LEU A 55 -3.39 1.60 -2.77
N ARG A 56 -4.13 1.72 -3.88
CA ARG A 56 -5.41 1.03 -4.00
C ARG A 56 -5.21 -0.43 -4.38
N ILE A 57 -5.32 -1.33 -3.41
CA ILE A 57 -5.24 -2.79 -3.64
C ILE A 57 -6.61 -3.33 -4.07
N PRO A 58 -6.74 -3.94 -5.27
CA PRO A 58 -8.00 -4.51 -5.71
C PRO A 58 -8.35 -5.80 -4.96
N PRO A 59 -9.64 -6.12 -4.76
CA PRO A 59 -10.07 -7.35 -4.09
C PRO A 59 -9.58 -8.64 -4.74
N THR A 60 -9.29 -8.62 -6.05
CA THR A 60 -8.73 -9.76 -6.77
C THR A 60 -7.32 -10.08 -6.32
N TYR A 61 -6.49 -9.05 -6.07
CA TYR A 61 -5.15 -9.23 -5.53
C TYR A 61 -5.17 -9.51 -4.03
N SER A 62 -5.98 -8.79 -3.25
CA SER A 62 -5.99 -8.99 -1.79
C SER A 62 -6.40 -10.41 -1.38
N LYS A 63 -7.23 -11.08 -2.19
CA LYS A 63 -7.67 -12.47 -1.95
C LYS A 63 -6.57 -13.52 -2.13
N THR A 64 -5.46 -13.20 -2.79
CA THR A 64 -4.33 -14.12 -2.93
C THR A 64 -3.48 -14.22 -1.67
N PHE A 65 -3.76 -13.39 -0.66
CA PHE A 65 -3.04 -13.37 0.60
C PHE A 65 -3.88 -14.00 1.71
N LEU A 66 -3.21 -14.73 2.61
CA LEU A 66 -3.85 -15.24 3.84
C LEU A 66 -4.33 -14.12 4.76
N GLY A 67 -3.66 -12.96 4.74
CA GLY A 67 -3.94 -11.88 5.69
C GLY A 67 -3.52 -12.22 7.12
N PRO A 68 -4.09 -11.52 8.13
CA PRO A 68 -3.80 -11.79 9.53
C PRO A 68 -4.23 -13.21 9.95
N PRO A 69 -3.36 -14.00 10.60
CA PRO A 69 -3.67 -15.37 11.01
C PRO A 69 -4.81 -15.43 12.04
N HIS A 70 -4.92 -14.39 12.87
CA HIS A 70 -6.06 -14.16 13.74
C HIS A 70 -6.50 -12.71 13.54
N GLY A 71 -7.80 -12.50 13.30
CA GLY A 71 -8.37 -11.15 13.28
C GLY A 71 -8.52 -10.62 14.71
N ILE A 72 -8.72 -9.31 14.82
CA ILE A 72 -8.92 -8.61 16.12
C ILE A 72 -10.00 -9.29 16.96
N GLN A 73 -11.08 -9.77 16.34
CA GLN A 73 -12.16 -10.49 17.02
C GLN A 73 -11.65 -11.80 17.66
N VAL A 74 -10.97 -12.64 16.88
CA VAL A 74 -10.42 -13.92 17.35
C VAL A 74 -9.36 -13.71 18.43
N GLU A 75 -8.53 -12.67 18.32
CA GLU A 75 -7.55 -12.34 19.36
C GLU A 75 -8.23 -11.90 20.67
N ARG A 76 -9.30 -11.11 20.60
CA ARG A 76 -10.09 -10.71 21.77
C ARG A 76 -10.79 -11.89 22.43
N ASP A 77 -11.33 -12.80 21.63
CA ASP A 77 -11.99 -14.01 22.10
C ASP A 77 -10.99 -14.94 22.79
N LYS A 78 -9.83 -15.18 22.17
CA LYS A 78 -8.75 -16.01 22.76
C LYS A 78 -8.24 -15.44 24.08
N LEU A 79 -8.18 -14.12 24.22
CA LEU A 79 -7.69 -13.44 25.42
C LEU A 79 -8.80 -13.14 26.44
N ASN A 80 -10.07 -13.44 26.14
CA ASN A 80 -11.24 -13.09 26.96
C ASN A 80 -11.24 -11.62 27.41
N LYS A 81 -10.88 -10.70 26.51
CA LYS A 81 -10.71 -9.27 26.81
C LYS A 81 -11.54 -8.40 25.87
N TYR A 82 -12.59 -7.80 26.42
CA TYR A 82 -13.55 -6.96 25.70
C TYR A 82 -13.61 -5.55 26.28
N GLY A 83 -14.04 -4.57 25.46
CA GLY A 83 -14.35 -3.22 25.92
C GLY A 83 -13.18 -2.33 26.33
N ARG A 84 -11.94 -2.82 26.28
CA ARG A 84 -10.73 -2.03 26.57
C ARG A 84 -9.59 -2.31 25.59
N PRO A 85 -8.65 -1.36 25.42
CA PRO A 85 -7.37 -1.61 24.76
C PRO A 85 -6.55 -2.68 25.49
N PHE A 86 -5.70 -3.39 24.76
CA PHE A 86 -4.68 -4.23 25.39
C PHE A 86 -3.57 -3.35 25.98
N LEU A 87 -3.02 -3.77 27.12
CA LEU A 87 -1.82 -3.18 27.72
C LEU A 87 -0.67 -4.17 27.48
N GLY A 88 0.45 -3.65 26.96
CA GLY A 88 1.66 -4.41 26.66
C GLY A 88 2.68 -4.35 27.78
#